data_AF-A0A1N6IKX2-F1
#
_entry.id   AF-A0A1N6IKX2-F1
#
_cell.length_a   1.000
_cell.length_b   1.000
_cell.length_c   1.000
_cell.angle_alpha   90.00
_cell.angle_beta   90.00
_cell.angle_gamma   90.00
#
_symmetry.space_group_name_H-M   'P 1'
#
loop_
_entity.id
_entity.type
_entity.pdbx_description
1 polymer ?
#
loop_
_entity_poly.entity_id
_entity_poly.type
_entity_poly.pdbx_seq_one_letter_code
_entity_poly.pdbx_strand_id
1 'polypeptide(L)'
;MENIKEKQRLEYLLSRNEVLREKLFFGVPKDLDKFKKDNEIEYKEYYSNTEEIRALKLELMTPEEKLEYYRQKELAQEKYKNI
;
A
#
# COMPACT_ATOMS: atom_id res chain seq x y z
N MET A 1 -4.99 -2.10 -24.09
CA MET A 1 -6.29 -2.49 -23.51
C MET A 1 -6.13 -3.05 -22.09
N GLU A 2 -4.95 -3.55 -21.73
CA GLU A 2 -4.55 -3.84 -20.33
C GLU A 2 -4.75 -2.60 -19.46
N ASN A 3 -3.91 -1.56 -19.56
CA ASN A 3 -3.85 -0.39 -18.64
C ASN A 3 -5.16 0.18 -18.03
N ILE A 4 -6.32 0.02 -18.67
CA ILE A 4 -7.60 0.46 -18.10
C ILE A 4 -8.00 -0.45 -16.92
N LYS A 5 -7.79 -1.76 -17.02
CA LYS A 5 -8.14 -2.73 -15.97
C LYS A 5 -7.25 -2.56 -14.75
N GLU A 6 -5.94 -2.37 -14.93
CA GLU A 6 -5.00 -2.15 -13.83
C GLU A 6 -5.29 -0.82 -13.14
N LYS A 7 -5.69 0.23 -13.88
CA LYS A 7 -6.13 1.50 -13.30
C LYS A 7 -7.39 1.35 -12.46
N GLN A 8 -8.42 0.67 -12.97
CA GLN A 8 -9.64 0.39 -12.22
C GLN A 8 -9.37 -0.46 -10.97
N ARG A 9 -8.48 -1.46 -11.09
CA ARG A 9 -8.04 -2.28 -9.96
C ARG A 9 -7.32 -1.45 -8.91
N LEU A 10 -6.42 -0.56 -9.34
CA LEU A 10 -5.71 0.35 -8.45
C LEU A 10 -6.67 1.28 -7.70
N GLU A 11 -7.64 1.88 -8.39
CA GLU A 11 -8.67 2.74 -7.78
C GLU A 11 -9.51 1.97 -6.75
N TYR A 12 -9.94 0.75 -7.10
CA TYR A 12 -10.65 -0.13 -6.18
C TYR A 12 -9.82 -0.42 -4.93
N LEU A 13 -8.56 -0.85 -5.10
CA LEU A 13 -7.68 -1.17 -3.98
C LEU A 13 -7.44 0.04 -3.09
N LEU A 14 -7.20 1.23 -3.66
CA LEU A 14 -7.02 2.46 -2.89
C LEU A 14 -8.25 2.76 -2.03
N SER A 15 -9.45 2.72 -2.60
CA SER A 15 -10.69 2.98 -1.86
C SER A 15 -10.94 1.93 -0.77
N ARG A 16 -10.74 0.64 -1.07
CA ARG A 16 -10.90 -0.44 -0.09
C ARG A 16 -9.91 -0.30 1.05
N ASN A 17 -8.65 0.02 0.74
CA ASN A 17 -7.60 0.13 1.74
C ASN A 17 -7.78 1.34 2.65
N GLU A 18 -8.42 2.42 2.17
CA GLU A 18 -8.82 3.56 2.99
C GLU A 18 -9.88 3.16 4.03
N VAL A 19 -10.93 2.44 3.61
CA VAL A 19 -11.97 1.92 4.53
C VAL A 19 -11.36 0.98 5.57
N LEU A 20 -10.47 0.08 5.14
CA LEU A 20 -9.75 -0.81 6.06
C LEU A 20 -8.87 -0.03 7.04
N ARG A 21 -8.16 0.99 6.57
CA ARG A 21 -7.32 1.83 7.44
C ARG A 21 -8.13 2.53 8.51
N GLU A 22 -9.28 3.10 8.16
CA GLU A 22 -10.19 3.71 9.12
C GLU A 22 -10.64 2.70 10.17
N LYS A 23 -11.12 1.54 9.73
CA LYS A 23 -11.57 0.47 10.64
C LYS A 23 -10.47 -0.04 11.57
N LEU A 24 -9.24 -0.20 11.06
CA LEU A 24 -8.15 -0.87 11.77
C LEU A 24 -7.36 0.07 12.69
N PHE A 25 -7.27 1.35 12.36
CA PHE A 25 -6.34 2.27 13.02
C PHE A 25 -7.01 3.52 13.61
N PHE A 26 -8.30 3.76 13.34
CA PHE A 26 -9.03 4.87 13.94
C PHE A 26 -10.11 4.38 14.91
N GLY A 27 -10.12 4.96 16.10
CA GLY A 27 -10.93 4.51 17.23
C GLY A 27 -10.21 3.42 18.01
N VAL A 28 -9.60 3.78 19.14
CA VAL A 28 -8.90 2.81 20.01
C VAL A 28 -9.92 1.90 20.69
N PRO A 29 -9.95 0.60 20.40
CA PRO A 29 -10.76 -0.35 21.14
C PRO A 29 -10.16 -0.50 22.53
N LYS A 30 -11.01 -0.60 23.57
CA LYS A 30 -10.54 -0.84 24.95
C LYS A 30 -9.84 -2.19 25.13
N ASP A 31 -10.10 -3.15 24.23
CA ASP A 31 -9.50 -4.48 24.21
C ASP A 31 -8.79 -4.71 22.87
N LEU A 32 -7.47 -4.53 22.90
CA LEU A 32 -6.63 -4.63 21.71
C LEU A 32 -6.45 -6.07 21.22
N ASP A 33 -6.46 -7.05 22.11
CA ASP A 33 -6.21 -8.45 21.75
C ASP A 33 -7.45 -9.06 21.09
N LYS A 34 -8.64 -8.76 21.63
CA LYS A 34 -9.89 -9.11 20.97
C LYS A 34 -10.01 -8.40 19.61
N PHE A 35 -9.67 -7.12 19.54
CA PHE A 35 -9.71 -6.38 18.29
C PHE A 35 -8.81 -6.98 17.21
N LYS A 36 -7.57 -7.36 17.55
CA LYS A 36 -6.66 -8.02 16.61
C LYS A 36 -7.24 -9.33 16.08
N LYS A 37 -7.84 -10.14 16.96
CA LYS A 37 -8.45 -11.42 16.58
C LYS A 37 -9.69 -11.23 15.70
N ASP A 38 -10.56 -10.29 16.06
CA ASP A 38 -11.81 -10.01 15.35
C ASP A 38 -11.56 -9.37 13.97
N ASN A 39 -10.38 -8.77 13.76
CA ASN A 39 -10.01 -8.09 12.52
C ASN A 39 -8.80 -8.70 11.81
N GLU A 40 -8.43 -9.94 12.13
CA GLU A 40 -7.25 -10.60 11.54
C GLU A 40 -7.34 -10.66 10.00
N ILE A 41 -8.55 -10.90 9.48
CA ILE A 41 -8.81 -10.99 8.04
C ILE A 41 -8.61 -9.61 7.39
N GLU A 42 -9.19 -8.57 7.97
CA GLU A 42 -9.06 -7.19 7.50
C GLU A 42 -7.61 -6.70 7.56
N TYR A 43 -6.86 -7.09 8.59
CA TYR A 43 -5.43 -6.80 8.67
C TYR A 43 -4.67 -7.46 7.52
N LYS A 44 -4.89 -8.76 7.29
CA LYS A 44 -4.25 -9.48 6.17
C LYS A 44 -4.63 -8.86 4.83
N GLU A 45 -5.89 -8.51 4.64
CA GLU A 45 -6.39 -7.84 3.44
C GLU A 45 -5.70 -6.47 3.25
N TYR A 46 -5.61 -5.66 4.31
CA TYR A 46 -4.97 -4.35 4.26
C TYR A 46 -3.50 -4.43 3.81
N TYR A 47 -2.73 -5.36 4.37
CA TYR A 47 -1.33 -5.55 4.00
C TYR A 47 -1.19 -6.07 2.57
N SER A 48 -1.99 -7.08 2.19
CA SER A 48 -2.00 -7.61 0.83
C SER A 48 -2.35 -6.52 -0.20
N ASN A 49 -3.37 -5.71 0.08
CA ASN A 49 -3.77 -4.60 -0.78
C ASN A 49 -2.65 -3.56 -0.91
N THR A 50 -1.93 -3.29 0.18
CA THR A 50 -0.80 -2.34 0.18
C THR A 50 0.33 -2.80 -0.74
N GLU A 51 0.66 -4.10 -0.72
CA GLU A 51 1.65 -4.67 -1.63
C GLU A 51 1.21 -4.60 -3.09
N GLU A 52 -0.04 -4.97 -3.37
CA GLU A 52 -0.61 -4.91 -4.72
C GLU A 52 -0.69 -3.48 -5.26
N ILE A 53 -1.11 -2.51 -4.44
CA ILE A 53 -1.13 -1.08 -4.79
C ILE A 53 0.27 -0.61 -5.19
N ARG A 54 1.31 -1.03 -4.46
CA ARG A 54 2.70 -0.64 -4.78
C ARG A 54 3.13 -1.20 -6.13
N ALA A 55 2.82 -2.48 -6.40
CA ALA A 55 3.15 -3.12 -7.66
C ALA A 55 2.44 -2.44 -8.84
N LEU A 56 1.12 -2.22 -8.72
CA LEU A 56 0.31 -1.58 -9.77
C LEU A 56 0.73 -0.14 -10.02
N LYS A 57 1.04 0.64 -8.97
CA LYS A 57 1.58 2.00 -9.14
C LYS A 57 2.87 1.98 -9.95
N LEU A 58 3.78 1.07 -9.61
CA LEU A 58 5.04 0.95 -10.34
C LEU A 58 4.79 0.50 -11.78
N GLU A 59 3.91 -0.45 -12.03
CA GLU A 59 3.59 -0.94 -13.37
C GLU A 59 3.04 0.18 -14.27
N LEU A 60 2.11 0.96 -13.74
CA LEU A 60 1.41 2.05 -14.44
C LEU A 60 2.24 3.33 -14.62
N MET A 61 3.38 3.47 -13.93
CA MET A 61 4.30 4.59 -14.14
C MET A 61 4.89 4.59 -15.56
N THR A 62 5.12 5.79 -16.09
CA THR A 62 5.90 5.96 -17.32
C THR A 62 7.36 5.52 -17.11
N PRO A 63 8.12 5.26 -18.19
CA PRO A 63 9.55 4.97 -18.07
C PRO A 63 10.33 6.04 -17.30
N GLU A 64 9.99 7.32 -17.51
CA GLU A 64 10.63 8.46 -16.84
C GLU A 64 10.32 8.48 -15.34
N GLU A 65 9.05 8.24 -14.97
CA GLU A 65 8.63 8.14 -13.57
C GLU A 65 9.30 6.96 -12.85
N LYS A 66 9.42 5.81 -13.52
CA LYS A 66 10.13 4.63 -13.01
C LYS A 66 11.60 4.95 -12.74
N LEU A 67 12.26 5.63 -13.68
CA LEU A 67 13.66 6.02 -13.53
C LEU A 67 13.86 6.92 -12.31
N GLU A 68 13.00 7.93 -12.14
CA GLU A 68 13.06 8.82 -10.98
C GLU A 68 12.76 8.07 -9.68
N TYR A 69 11.80 7.16 -9.66
CA TYR A 69 11.51 6.31 -8.50
C TYR A 69 12.75 5.51 -8.06
N TYR A 70 13.45 4.88 -8.99
CA TYR A 70 14.67 4.11 -8.67
C TYR A 70 15.81 5.01 -8.20
N ARG A 71 15.99 6.18 -8.82
CA ARG A 71 17.00 7.16 -8.38
C ARG A 71 16.76 7.60 -6.94
N GLN A 72 15.52 7.93 -6.58
CA GLN A 72 15.18 8.30 -5.20
C GLN A 72 15.41 7.16 -4.21
N LYS A 73 15.15 5.91 -4.64
CA LYS A 73 15.42 4.72 -3.82
C LYS A 73 16.92 4.54 -3.56
N GLU A 74 17.77 4.73 -4.55
CA GLU A 74 19.23 4.68 -4.39
C GLU A 74 19.74 5.78 -3.47
N LEU A 75 19.30 7.02 -3.69
CA LEU A 75 19.65 8.16 -2.82
C LEU A 75 19.26 7.92 -1.36
N ALA A 76 18.09 7.33 -1.11
CA ALA A 76 17.68 6.95 0.23
C ALA A 76 18.62 5.89 0.83
N GLN A 77 18.96 4.84 0.07
CA GLN A 77 19.89 3.81 0.54
C GLN A 77 21.27 4.37 0.88
N GLU A 78 21.80 5.29 0.08
CA GLU A 78 23.07 5.94 0.34
C GLU A 78 23.03 6.79 1.62
N LYS A 79 21.93 7.52 1.86
CA LYS A 79 21.75 8.31 3.10
C LYS A 79 21.80 7.44 4.36
N TYR A 80 21.22 6.23 4.33
CA TYR A 80 21.18 5.33 5.47
C TYR A 80 22.41 4.40 5.59
N LYS A 81 23.28 4.32 4.58
CA LYS A 81 24.56 3.60 4.66
C LYS A 81 25.62 4.33 5.48
N ASN A 82 25.45 5.64 5.68
CA ASN A 82 26.39 6.51 6.41
C ASN A 82 25.97 6.76 7.86
N ILE A 83 25.11 5.90 8.43
CA ILE A 83 24.68 5.91 9.84
C ILE A 83 25.19 4.65 10.52
#